data_AF-A0A7C6PT80-F1
#
_entry.id   AF-A0A7C6PT80-F1
#
_cell.length_a   1.000
_cell.length_b   1.000
_cell.length_c   1.000
_cell.angle_alpha   90.00
_cell.angle_beta   90.00
_cell.angle_gamma   90.00
#
_symmetry.space_group_name_H-M   'P 1'
#
loop_
_entity.id
_entity.type
_entity.pdbx_description
1 polymer ?
#
loop_
_entity_poly.entity_id
_entity_poly.type
_entity_poly.pdbx_seq_one_letter_code
_entity_poly.pdbx_strand_id
1 'polypeptide(L)'
;MSGDGRAPVEDRGLKELRTIQDVKNIKIEMGQPAPGGGRRFHSATHEELLAGYTTDVYFIRTREILERLGLARTPVVAEIFPRKAGVMAGVEEALGLLRDKNVEVWAIREGDEFAPKDVVMRIEGPYDEFGIFETPILGMLASASGWATAARQAKEAAGDKQVICFGARHVHPAVAPVLERSAVVGGADGASCILAAKLLGREPMGTVPHAVFLIVGDSVKVARAYDDFMPPDAPRVILVDTFKDETEESLRVAEALGRRLAGVRLDTPGERGGVTPELVKELRARLDQAGFSHVKIFVSGGLTPDRIRELIQAGADAFGVGSFISQAPPIDMTLDLKEVNGVPVAKRGRIPGRIPNPKLRKVM
;
A
#
# COMPACT_ATOMS: atom_id res chain seq x y z
N MET A 1 -30.81 -47.46 5.33
CA MET A 1 -29.45 -47.44 4.77
C MET A 1 -29.44 -46.53 3.56
N SER A 2 -29.09 -45.27 3.75
CA SER A 2 -28.92 -44.28 2.68
C SER A 2 -27.53 -43.70 2.86
N GLY A 3 -26.58 -44.18 2.05
CA GLY A 3 -25.20 -43.70 2.05
C GLY A 3 -25.15 -42.30 1.44
N ASP A 4 -24.76 -41.32 2.25
CA ASP A 4 -24.40 -39.98 1.78
C ASP A 4 -23.02 -40.06 1.13
N GLY A 5 -23.00 -40.34 -0.17
CA GLY A 5 -21.81 -40.30 -1.02
C GLY A 5 -21.45 -38.86 -1.36
N ARG A 6 -21.00 -38.08 -0.38
CA ARG A 6 -20.23 -36.87 -0.67
C ARG A 6 -18.82 -37.29 -1.05
N ALA A 7 -18.53 -37.25 -2.35
CA ALA A 7 -17.16 -37.32 -2.84
C ALA A 7 -16.31 -36.25 -2.12
N PRO A 8 -15.07 -36.56 -1.73
CA PRO A 8 -14.19 -35.56 -1.15
C PRO A 8 -13.97 -34.46 -2.19
N VAL A 9 -14.13 -33.21 -1.78
CA VAL A 9 -13.67 -32.06 -2.56
C VAL A 9 -12.16 -32.21 -2.65
N GLU A 10 -11.66 -32.69 -3.78
CA GLU A 10 -10.22 -32.70 -4.06
C GLU A 10 -9.70 -31.26 -3.91
N ASP A 11 -8.76 -31.09 -2.99
CA ASP A 11 -8.02 -29.85 -2.81
C ASP A 11 -7.25 -29.56 -4.11
N ARG A 12 -7.77 -28.61 -4.90
CA ARG A 12 -7.20 -28.17 -6.18
C ARG A 12 -6.11 -27.11 -6.01
N GLY A 13 -5.53 -26.97 -4.81
CA GLY A 13 -4.44 -26.05 -4.53
C GLY A 13 -3.14 -26.43 -5.23
N LEU A 14 -2.37 -25.43 -5.65
CA LEU A 14 -0.98 -25.64 -6.08
C LEU A 14 -0.17 -26.23 -4.91
N LYS A 15 0.64 -27.25 -5.19
CA LYS A 15 1.53 -27.84 -4.19
C LYS A 15 2.73 -26.92 -3.94
N GLU A 16 3.08 -26.75 -2.67
CA GLU A 16 4.29 -26.05 -2.26
C GLU A 16 5.55 -26.69 -2.86
N LEU A 17 6.46 -25.85 -3.36
CA LEU A 17 7.72 -26.28 -3.92
C LEU A 17 8.64 -26.84 -2.83
N ARG A 18 9.14 -28.05 -3.03
CA ARG A 18 9.97 -28.75 -2.06
C ARG A 18 11.37 -29.05 -2.61
N THR A 19 11.46 -29.34 -3.90
CA THR A 19 12.68 -29.83 -4.55
C THR A 19 12.96 -29.06 -5.84
N ILE A 20 14.19 -29.18 -6.33
CA ILE A 20 14.53 -28.63 -7.65
C ILE A 20 13.74 -29.31 -8.78
N GLN A 21 13.31 -30.56 -8.58
CA GLN A 21 12.47 -31.23 -9.55
C GLN A 21 11.07 -30.60 -9.63
N ASP A 22 10.50 -30.15 -8.50
CA ASP A 22 9.21 -29.44 -8.49
C ASP A 22 9.31 -28.17 -9.35
N VAL A 23 10.39 -27.40 -9.19
CA VAL A 23 10.64 -26.19 -10.00
C VAL A 23 10.71 -26.53 -11.49
N LYS A 24 11.40 -27.61 -11.88
CA LYS A 24 11.49 -28.05 -13.29
C LYS A 24 10.15 -28.49 -13.87
N ASN A 25 9.24 -28.96 -13.03
CA ASN A 25 7.91 -29.40 -13.43
C ASN A 25 6.94 -28.23 -13.67
N ILE A 26 7.26 -27.02 -13.20
CA ILE A 26 6.45 -25.83 -13.44
C ILE A 26 6.45 -25.50 -14.94
N LYS A 27 5.26 -25.31 -15.50
CA LYS A 27 5.04 -24.79 -16.86
C LYS A 27 4.11 -23.60 -16.77
N ILE A 28 4.56 -22.46 -17.29
CA ILE A 28 3.78 -21.22 -17.35
C ILE A 28 3.50 -20.90 -18.82
N GLU A 29 2.23 -20.85 -19.19
CA GLU A 29 1.79 -20.50 -20.54
C GLU A 29 1.15 -19.11 -20.53
N MET A 30 1.71 -18.19 -21.34
CA MET A 30 1.14 -16.86 -21.57
C MET A 30 0.21 -16.87 -22.77
N GLY A 31 -0.92 -16.18 -22.68
CA GLY A 31 -1.68 -15.76 -23.86
C GLY A 31 -2.49 -16.83 -24.61
N GLN A 32 -2.65 -18.05 -24.08
CA GLN A 32 -3.56 -19.05 -24.67
C GLN A 32 -5.02 -18.80 -24.24
N PRO A 33 -5.95 -18.55 -25.17
CA PRO A 33 -7.37 -18.45 -24.85
C PRO A 33 -7.95 -19.85 -24.63
N ALA A 34 -7.88 -20.37 -23.41
CA ALA A 34 -8.63 -21.56 -22.99
C ALA A 34 -9.94 -21.16 -22.29
N PRO A 35 -11.04 -21.94 -22.41
CA PRO A 35 -12.18 -21.83 -21.50
C PRO A 35 -11.70 -22.25 -20.10
N GLY A 36 -11.58 -21.28 -19.18
CA GLY A 36 -10.85 -21.42 -17.92
C GLY A 36 -9.64 -20.48 -17.77
N GLY A 37 -9.22 -19.85 -18.88
CA GLY A 37 -8.36 -18.66 -18.93
C GLY A 37 -6.86 -18.93 -18.72
N GLY A 38 -6.07 -18.89 -19.80
CA GLY A 38 -4.61 -18.83 -19.71
C GLY A 38 -4.14 -17.51 -19.05
N ARG A 39 -2.88 -17.50 -18.58
CA ARG A 39 -2.29 -16.37 -17.85
C ARG A 39 -2.24 -15.11 -18.73
N ARG A 40 -2.82 -14.02 -18.21
CA ARG A 40 -2.85 -12.70 -18.86
C ARG A 40 -1.86 -11.69 -18.26
N PHE A 41 -1.53 -11.83 -16.98
CA PHE A 41 -0.66 -10.91 -16.25
C PHE A 41 0.55 -11.65 -15.66
N HIS A 42 1.64 -10.92 -15.45
CA HIS A 42 2.88 -11.45 -14.88
C HIS A 42 2.89 -11.48 -13.34
N SER A 43 1.89 -10.89 -12.68
CA SER A 43 1.75 -10.93 -11.22
C SER A 43 1.51 -12.37 -10.72
N ALA A 44 2.01 -12.65 -9.52
CA ALA A 44 1.73 -13.91 -8.83
C ALA A 44 0.29 -13.93 -8.31
N THR A 45 -0.34 -15.10 -8.36
CA THR A 45 -1.62 -15.39 -7.69
C THR A 45 -1.39 -15.71 -6.21
N HIS A 46 -2.47 -15.75 -5.41
CA HIS A 46 -2.36 -16.14 -3.99
C HIS A 46 -1.84 -17.57 -3.85
N GLU A 47 -2.30 -18.47 -4.70
CA GLU A 47 -1.91 -19.87 -4.75
C GLU A 47 -0.42 -20.03 -5.07
N GLU A 48 0.11 -19.22 -5.99
CA GLU A 48 1.53 -19.23 -6.34
C GLU A 48 2.42 -18.66 -5.23
N LEU A 49 1.96 -17.61 -4.54
CA LEU A 49 2.65 -17.08 -3.35
C LEU A 49 2.71 -18.14 -2.24
N LEU A 50 1.57 -18.78 -1.93
CA LEU A 50 1.47 -19.83 -0.91
C LEU A 50 2.24 -21.10 -1.30
N ALA A 51 2.36 -21.40 -2.59
CA ALA A 51 3.17 -22.51 -3.09
C ALA A 51 4.68 -22.19 -3.17
N GLY A 52 5.10 -20.97 -2.86
CA GLY A 52 6.50 -20.55 -2.86
C GLY A 52 7.09 -20.26 -4.23
N TYR A 53 6.28 -19.95 -5.25
CA TYR A 53 6.75 -19.73 -6.62
C TYR A 53 7.55 -18.42 -6.78
N THR A 54 7.42 -17.50 -5.83
CA THR A 54 8.15 -16.22 -5.80
C THR A 54 9.35 -16.25 -4.85
N THR A 55 9.80 -17.44 -4.44
CA THR A 55 11.02 -17.60 -3.66
C THR A 55 12.26 -17.56 -4.55
N ASP A 56 13.40 -17.25 -3.97
CA ASP A 56 14.68 -17.47 -4.65
C ASP A 56 15.04 -18.96 -4.66
N VAL A 57 15.49 -19.47 -5.81
CA VAL A 57 15.77 -20.90 -6.02
C VAL A 57 16.75 -21.50 -5.01
N TYR A 58 17.62 -20.70 -4.39
CA TYR A 58 18.55 -21.19 -3.38
C TYR A 58 17.84 -21.66 -2.10
N PHE A 59 16.66 -21.14 -1.76
CA PHE A 59 15.89 -21.66 -0.61
C PHE A 59 15.38 -23.08 -0.88
N ILE A 60 14.94 -23.38 -2.11
CA ILE A 60 14.59 -24.74 -2.53
C ILE A 60 15.80 -25.67 -2.43
N ARG A 61 16.98 -25.23 -2.92
CA ARG A 61 18.22 -26.01 -2.81
C ARG A 61 18.61 -26.25 -1.36
N THR A 62 18.54 -25.23 -0.52
CA THR A 62 18.86 -25.32 0.91
C THR A 62 17.93 -26.30 1.61
N ARG A 63 16.61 -26.20 1.37
CA ARG A 63 15.62 -27.14 1.91
C ARG A 63 15.95 -28.59 1.49
N GLU A 64 16.23 -28.82 0.21
CA GLU A 64 16.55 -30.16 -0.29
C GLU A 64 17.87 -30.72 0.29
N ILE A 65 18.88 -29.86 0.49
CA ILE A 65 20.13 -30.24 1.19
C ILE A 65 19.83 -30.63 2.62
N LEU A 66 19.08 -29.82 3.36
CA LEU A 66 18.72 -30.09 4.75
C LEU A 66 17.88 -31.35 4.88
N GLU A 67 16.95 -31.61 3.97
CA GLU A 67 16.15 -32.83 3.92
C GLU A 67 17.05 -34.07 3.78
N ARG A 68 17.98 -34.06 2.82
CA ARG A 68 18.92 -35.18 2.58
C ARG A 68 19.89 -35.41 3.74
N LEU A 69 20.18 -34.38 4.53
CA LEU A 69 20.97 -34.48 5.75
C LEU A 69 20.15 -34.89 6.98
N GLY A 70 18.81 -35.04 6.85
CA GLY A 70 17.92 -35.31 7.98
C GLY A 70 17.75 -34.11 8.93
N LEU A 71 18.01 -32.89 8.44
CA LEU A 71 18.03 -31.64 9.20
C LEU A 71 16.95 -30.63 8.79
N ALA A 72 16.05 -30.95 7.85
CA ALA A 72 15.01 -30.02 7.38
C ALA A 72 14.11 -29.51 8.52
N ARG A 73 13.73 -30.41 9.44
CA ARG A 73 12.86 -30.13 10.58
C ARG A 73 13.57 -29.48 11.77
N THR A 74 14.81 -29.02 11.60
CA THR A 74 15.59 -28.43 12.69
C THR A 74 14.87 -27.20 13.24
N PRO A 75 14.54 -27.16 14.55
CA PRO A 75 13.92 -25.99 15.16
C PRO A 75 14.93 -24.84 15.22
N VAL A 76 14.48 -23.68 14.77
CA VAL A 76 15.28 -22.45 14.71
C VAL A 76 14.48 -21.25 15.20
N VAL A 77 15.21 -20.20 15.57
CA VAL A 77 14.65 -18.87 15.76
C VAL A 77 15.25 -17.94 14.72
N ALA A 78 14.42 -17.34 13.89
CA ALA A 78 14.78 -16.32 12.91
C ALA A 78 14.29 -14.94 13.35
N GLU A 79 15.08 -13.90 13.10
CA GLU A 79 14.71 -12.51 13.36
C GLU A 79 14.87 -11.66 12.12
N ILE A 80 13.88 -10.79 11.87
CA ILE A 80 13.87 -9.80 10.80
C ILE A 80 14.15 -8.43 11.41
N PHE A 81 15.07 -7.69 10.81
CA PHE A 81 15.40 -6.32 11.23
C PHE A 81 15.68 -5.41 10.02
N PRO A 82 15.32 -4.11 10.11
CA PRO A 82 15.42 -3.16 9.01
C PRO A 82 16.77 -2.44 8.99
N ARG A 83 17.18 -1.96 7.81
CA ARG A 83 18.41 -1.15 7.64
C ARG A 83 18.24 0.33 7.98
N LYS A 84 17.00 0.83 7.96
CA LYS A 84 16.65 2.25 8.21
C LYS A 84 15.49 2.30 9.21
N ALA A 85 15.21 3.49 9.74
CA ALA A 85 13.99 3.73 10.52
C ALA A 85 12.77 3.81 9.59
N GLY A 86 11.58 3.58 10.14
CA GLY A 86 10.33 3.69 9.39
C GLY A 86 9.10 3.31 10.21
N VAL A 87 7.97 3.20 9.51
CA VAL A 87 6.68 2.76 10.05
C VAL A 87 6.40 1.35 9.55
N MET A 88 6.03 0.45 10.46
CA MET A 88 5.76 -0.96 10.13
C MET A 88 4.48 -1.12 9.31
N ALA A 89 4.55 -1.86 8.22
CA ALA A 89 3.40 -2.38 7.48
C ALA A 89 3.75 -3.69 6.75
N GLY A 90 2.73 -4.47 6.36
CA GLY A 90 2.90 -5.76 5.64
C GLY A 90 2.98 -6.98 6.56
N VAL A 91 2.78 -6.81 7.86
CA VAL A 91 2.74 -7.89 8.86
C VAL A 91 1.57 -8.83 8.58
N GLU A 92 0.39 -8.30 8.23
CA GLU A 92 -0.80 -9.13 7.98
C GLU A 92 -0.60 -10.09 6.79
N GLU A 93 0.05 -9.63 5.71
CA GLU A 93 0.34 -10.49 4.55
C GLU A 93 1.40 -11.54 4.87
N ALA A 94 2.45 -11.16 5.63
CA ALA A 94 3.46 -12.10 6.09
C ALA A 94 2.86 -13.19 7.00
N LEU A 95 1.94 -12.84 7.90
CA LEU A 95 1.18 -13.81 8.69
C LEU A 95 0.25 -14.67 7.82
N GLY A 96 -0.30 -14.09 6.73
CA GLY A 96 -1.08 -14.83 5.74
C GLY A 96 -0.30 -16.00 5.12
N LEU A 97 0.98 -15.81 4.82
CA LEU A 97 1.86 -16.89 4.30
C LEU A 97 2.16 -17.98 5.33
N LEU A 98 2.20 -17.63 6.62
CA LEU A 98 2.62 -18.52 7.70
C LEU A 98 1.45 -19.20 8.42
N ARG A 99 0.20 -18.80 8.14
CA ARG A 99 -1.00 -19.21 8.89
C ARG A 99 -1.17 -20.72 9.04
N ASP A 100 -0.85 -21.47 7.99
CA ASP A 100 -1.02 -22.93 7.97
C ASP A 100 0.30 -23.67 8.25
N LYS A 101 1.28 -22.98 8.85
CA LYS A 101 2.61 -23.50 9.15
C LYS A 101 2.78 -23.77 10.64
N ASN A 102 3.62 -24.75 10.96
CA ASN A 102 3.93 -25.09 12.34
C ASN A 102 5.02 -24.16 12.93
N VAL A 103 4.71 -22.86 13.03
CA VAL A 103 5.62 -21.83 13.56
C VAL A 103 4.89 -20.89 14.52
N GLU A 104 5.63 -20.33 15.47
CA GLU A 104 5.20 -19.22 16.31
C GLU A 104 5.78 -17.91 15.76
N VAL A 105 5.00 -16.83 15.79
CA VAL A 105 5.43 -15.54 15.25
C VAL A 105 5.22 -14.42 16.26
N TRP A 106 6.23 -13.57 16.39
CA TRP A 106 6.14 -12.28 17.07
C TRP A 106 6.37 -11.17 16.07
N ALA A 107 5.62 -10.08 16.17
CA ALA A 107 5.84 -8.89 15.36
C ALA A 107 5.53 -7.62 16.17
N ILE A 108 6.11 -6.50 15.75
CA ILE A 108 5.61 -5.18 16.16
C ILE A 108 4.30 -4.89 15.41
N ARG A 109 3.47 -3.98 15.93
CA ARG A 109 2.18 -3.69 15.29
C ARG A 109 2.38 -2.87 14.04
N GLU A 110 1.53 -3.10 13.03
CA GLU A 110 1.48 -2.17 11.90
C GLU A 110 1.11 -0.76 12.38
N GLY A 111 1.77 0.26 11.82
CA GLY A 111 1.67 1.65 12.26
C GLY A 111 2.66 2.05 13.36
N ASP A 112 3.32 1.09 14.04
CA ASP A 112 4.40 1.41 14.99
C ASP A 112 5.67 1.84 14.25
N GLU A 113 6.39 2.79 14.83
CA GLU A 113 7.72 3.16 14.38
C GLU A 113 8.79 2.14 14.81
N PHE A 114 9.82 1.96 13.99
CA PHE A 114 10.99 1.16 14.29
C PHE A 114 12.29 1.91 13.94
N ALA A 115 13.37 1.55 14.62
CA ALA A 115 14.72 2.03 14.35
C ALA A 115 15.54 1.00 13.54
N PRO A 116 16.66 1.41 12.92
CA PRO A 116 17.56 0.47 12.26
C PRO A 116 18.02 -0.61 13.25
N LYS A 117 17.99 -1.87 12.80
CA LYS A 117 18.37 -3.07 13.58
C LYS A 117 17.41 -3.47 14.70
N ASP A 118 16.27 -2.79 14.87
CA ASP A 118 15.20 -3.32 15.73
C ASP A 118 14.69 -4.65 15.17
N VAL A 119 14.43 -5.63 16.04
CA VAL A 119 13.73 -6.85 15.62
C VAL A 119 12.27 -6.52 15.40
N VAL A 120 11.83 -6.49 14.15
CA VAL A 120 10.45 -6.14 13.78
C VAL A 120 9.55 -7.38 13.69
N MET A 121 10.14 -8.54 13.41
CA MET A 121 9.46 -9.83 13.39
C MET A 121 10.42 -10.94 13.85
N ARG A 122 9.89 -11.91 14.59
CA ARG A 122 10.59 -13.14 14.99
C ARG A 122 9.72 -14.34 14.61
N ILE A 123 10.34 -15.35 14.01
CA ILE A 123 9.69 -16.61 13.63
C ILE A 123 10.43 -17.75 14.34
N GLU A 124 9.69 -18.62 15.01
CA GLU A 124 10.20 -19.78 15.73
C GLU A 124 9.53 -21.05 15.24
N GLY A 125 10.31 -22.07 14.88
CA GLY A 125 9.79 -23.35 14.41
C GLY A 125 10.78 -24.10 13.52
N PRO A 126 10.35 -25.20 12.90
CA PRO A 126 11.16 -25.94 11.94
C PRO A 126 11.51 -25.07 10.73
N TYR A 127 12.78 -25.04 10.31
CA TYR A 127 13.21 -24.17 9.20
C TYR A 127 12.48 -24.47 7.88
N ASP A 128 12.14 -25.73 7.62
CA ASP A 128 11.42 -26.14 6.40
C ASP A 128 9.98 -25.62 6.30
N GLU A 129 9.38 -25.15 7.40
CA GLU A 129 8.03 -24.58 7.42
C GLU A 129 7.99 -23.15 6.86
N PHE A 130 9.08 -22.40 6.97
CA PHE A 130 9.09 -20.97 6.64
C PHE A 130 10.26 -20.50 5.78
N GLY A 131 11.36 -21.25 5.69
CA GLY A 131 12.58 -20.82 4.99
C GLY A 131 12.36 -20.48 3.51
N ILE A 132 11.46 -21.19 2.83
CA ILE A 132 11.07 -20.88 1.45
C ILE A 132 10.35 -19.53 1.32
N PHE A 133 9.71 -19.04 2.37
CA PHE A 133 8.94 -17.80 2.35
C PHE A 133 9.76 -16.56 2.72
N GLU A 134 11.08 -16.68 2.91
CA GLU A 134 11.93 -15.53 3.25
C GLU A 134 11.84 -14.42 2.20
N THR A 135 12.00 -14.72 0.91
CA THR A 135 11.87 -13.74 -0.19
C THR A 135 10.53 -13.00 -0.16
N PRO A 136 9.35 -13.67 -0.18
CA PRO A 136 8.07 -12.96 -0.16
C PRO A 136 7.77 -12.26 1.18
N ILE A 137 8.15 -12.81 2.34
CA ILE A 137 7.98 -12.13 3.64
C ILE A 137 8.76 -10.81 3.65
N LEU A 138 10.05 -10.82 3.27
CA LEU A 138 10.85 -9.60 3.24
C LEU A 138 10.29 -8.59 2.23
N GLY A 139 9.80 -9.04 1.07
CA GLY A 139 9.16 -8.19 0.08
C GLY A 139 7.89 -7.49 0.59
N MET A 140 7.00 -8.25 1.25
CA MET A 140 5.77 -7.72 1.85
C MET A 140 6.08 -6.64 2.89
N LEU A 141 7.03 -6.88 3.79
CA LEU A 141 7.39 -5.94 4.84
C LEU A 141 8.12 -4.70 4.28
N ALA A 142 9.07 -4.88 3.35
CA ALA A 142 9.94 -3.81 2.88
C ALA A 142 9.19 -2.74 2.08
N SER A 143 8.39 -3.13 1.08
CA SER A 143 7.65 -2.20 0.24
C SER A 143 6.54 -1.51 1.01
N ALA A 144 5.75 -2.28 1.78
CA ALA A 144 4.67 -1.73 2.60
C ALA A 144 5.20 -0.71 3.62
N SER A 145 6.29 -1.03 4.34
CA SER A 145 6.87 -0.11 5.32
C SER A 145 7.44 1.15 4.68
N GLY A 146 8.00 1.06 3.47
CA GLY A 146 8.45 2.23 2.70
C GLY A 146 7.29 3.19 2.39
N TRP A 147 6.18 2.66 1.87
CA TRP A 147 4.99 3.44 1.57
C TRP A 147 4.31 4.00 2.82
N ALA A 148 4.19 3.22 3.88
CA ALA A 148 3.64 3.66 5.16
C ALA A 148 4.49 4.80 5.77
N THR A 149 5.81 4.71 5.68
CA THR A 149 6.73 5.75 6.17
C THR A 149 6.56 7.06 5.40
N ALA A 150 6.47 7.02 4.07
CA ALA A 150 6.24 8.22 3.27
C ALA A 150 4.84 8.82 3.54
N ALA A 151 3.82 7.99 3.70
CA ALA A 151 2.49 8.46 4.07
C ALA A 151 2.48 9.14 5.46
N ARG A 152 3.21 8.58 6.43
CA ARG A 152 3.40 9.20 7.75
C ARG A 152 4.01 10.59 7.66
N GLN A 153 5.09 10.73 6.89
CA GLN A 153 5.76 12.03 6.68
C GLN A 153 4.82 13.07 6.05
N ALA A 154 4.02 12.65 5.07
CA ALA A 154 3.02 13.51 4.44
C ALA A 154 1.90 13.90 5.43
N LYS A 155 1.42 12.95 6.24
CA LYS A 155 0.38 13.21 7.24
C LYS A 155 0.86 14.13 8.36
N GLU A 156 2.07 13.90 8.88
CA GLU A 156 2.68 14.77 9.89
C GLU A 156 2.86 16.21 9.39
N ALA A 157 3.27 16.38 8.13
CA ALA A 157 3.32 17.69 7.50
C ALA A 157 1.94 18.33 7.34
N ALA A 158 0.89 17.53 7.18
CA ALA A 158 -0.48 18.00 7.05
C ALA A 158 -1.18 18.31 8.39
N GLY A 159 -0.69 17.76 9.49
CA GLY A 159 -1.36 17.84 10.80
C GLY A 159 -2.77 17.26 10.75
N ASP A 160 -3.75 18.03 11.22
CA ASP A 160 -5.16 17.63 11.24
C ASP A 160 -5.84 17.67 9.86
N LYS A 161 -5.16 18.20 8.84
CA LYS A 161 -5.72 18.28 7.48
C LYS A 161 -5.73 16.92 6.80
N GLN A 162 -6.66 16.76 5.88
CA GLN A 162 -6.87 15.51 5.18
C GLN A 162 -5.74 15.24 4.16
N VAL A 163 -5.23 14.01 4.16
CA VAL A 163 -4.28 13.46 3.18
C VAL A 163 -4.87 12.18 2.59
N ILE A 164 -5.13 12.20 1.29
CA ILE A 164 -5.64 11.04 0.55
C ILE A 164 -4.52 10.50 -0.35
N CYS A 165 -4.30 9.18 -0.33
CA CYS A 165 -3.34 8.54 -1.21
C CYS A 165 -3.90 8.40 -2.63
N PHE A 166 -3.24 9.05 -3.60
CA PHE A 166 -3.54 9.00 -5.05
C PHE A 166 -2.43 8.26 -5.82
N GLY A 167 -1.77 7.30 -5.16
CA GLY A 167 -0.53 6.68 -5.62
C GLY A 167 -0.72 5.49 -6.56
N ALA A 168 -1.91 4.87 -6.61
CA ALA A 168 -2.15 3.61 -7.32
C ALA A 168 -1.68 3.59 -8.78
N ARG A 169 -1.74 4.73 -9.49
CA ARG A 169 -1.38 4.84 -10.90
C ARG A 169 0.12 4.74 -11.20
N HIS A 170 0.98 4.83 -10.19
CA HIS A 170 2.45 4.79 -10.37
C HIS A 170 3.05 3.41 -10.14
N VAL A 171 2.26 2.43 -9.70
CA VAL A 171 2.69 1.06 -9.43
C VAL A 171 1.91 0.08 -10.31
N HIS A 172 2.39 -1.16 -10.40
CA HIS A 172 1.64 -2.21 -11.09
C HIS A 172 0.27 -2.40 -10.42
N PRO A 173 -0.85 -2.53 -11.18
CA PRO A 173 -2.19 -2.56 -10.61
C PRO A 173 -2.43 -3.69 -9.61
N ALA A 174 -1.73 -4.82 -9.74
CA ALA A 174 -1.79 -5.92 -8.78
C ALA A 174 -1.34 -5.55 -7.35
N VAL A 175 -0.50 -4.52 -7.19
CA VAL A 175 -0.01 -4.06 -5.88
C VAL A 175 -0.58 -2.70 -5.46
N ALA A 176 -1.40 -2.07 -6.30
CA ALA A 176 -2.13 -0.84 -5.96
C ALA A 176 -2.92 -0.94 -4.64
N PRO A 177 -3.66 -2.03 -4.33
CA PRO A 177 -4.33 -2.16 -3.04
C PRO A 177 -3.35 -2.24 -1.86
N VAL A 178 -2.22 -2.92 -2.03
CA VAL A 178 -1.18 -3.04 -0.99
C VAL A 178 -0.57 -1.68 -0.68
N LEU A 179 -0.24 -0.90 -1.72
CA LEU A 179 0.27 0.47 -1.61
C LEU A 179 -0.66 1.37 -0.80
N GLU A 180 -1.92 1.49 -1.20
CA GLU A 180 -2.81 2.46 -0.56
C GLU A 180 -3.31 1.98 0.81
N ARG A 181 -3.41 0.66 1.04
CA ARG A 181 -3.57 0.10 2.40
C ARG A 181 -2.42 0.54 3.31
N SER A 182 -1.18 0.38 2.82
CA SER A 182 0.02 0.77 3.56
C SER A 182 0.06 2.27 3.84
N ALA A 183 -0.40 3.09 2.90
CA ALA A 183 -0.51 4.53 3.10
C ALA A 183 -1.50 4.89 4.22
N VAL A 184 -2.65 4.21 4.30
CA VAL A 184 -3.63 4.39 5.38
C VAL A 184 -3.06 3.94 6.73
N VAL A 185 -2.34 2.82 6.78
CA VAL A 185 -1.59 2.40 7.98
C VAL A 185 -0.57 3.46 8.40
N GLY A 186 0.09 4.09 7.43
CA GLY A 186 1.00 5.21 7.63
C GLY A 186 0.33 6.48 8.17
N GLY A 187 -0.99 6.59 8.10
CA GLY A 187 -1.76 7.72 8.62
C GLY A 187 -2.51 8.52 7.55
N ALA A 188 -2.48 8.13 6.27
CA ALA A 188 -3.36 8.73 5.28
C ALA A 188 -4.84 8.51 5.67
N ASP A 189 -5.66 9.54 5.47
CA ASP A 189 -7.07 9.52 5.85
C ASP A 189 -7.91 8.65 4.92
N GLY A 190 -7.47 8.48 3.67
CA GLY A 190 -8.19 7.71 2.65
C GLY A 190 -7.33 7.21 1.49
N ALA A 191 -7.97 6.41 0.65
CA ALA A 191 -7.41 5.75 -0.52
C ALA A 191 -8.31 5.99 -1.74
N SER A 192 -7.71 6.17 -2.92
CA SER A 192 -8.43 6.31 -4.19
C SER A 192 -8.69 4.99 -4.91
N CYS A 193 -7.85 4.00 -4.67
CA CYS A 193 -8.00 2.65 -5.18
C CYS A 193 -9.22 2.00 -4.53
N ILE A 194 -10.19 1.65 -5.37
CA ILE A 194 -11.45 1.02 -4.96
C ILE A 194 -11.19 -0.22 -4.09
N LEU A 195 -10.31 -1.12 -4.57
CA LEU A 195 -10.02 -2.36 -3.86
C LEU A 195 -9.31 -2.10 -2.52
N ALA A 196 -8.37 -1.14 -2.46
CA ALA A 196 -7.69 -0.78 -1.21
C ALA A 196 -8.69 -0.30 -0.14
N ALA A 197 -9.58 0.62 -0.52
CA ALA A 197 -10.57 1.16 0.39
C ALA A 197 -11.53 0.07 0.89
N LYS A 198 -12.01 -0.79 -0.01
CA LYS A 198 -12.92 -1.89 0.37
C LYS A 198 -12.26 -2.95 1.25
N LEU A 199 -10.98 -3.28 1.03
CA LEU A 199 -10.21 -4.17 1.92
C LEU A 199 -10.07 -3.58 3.33
N LEU A 200 -10.06 -2.25 3.45
CA LEU A 200 -10.05 -1.54 4.74
C LEU A 200 -11.45 -1.35 5.36
N GLY A 201 -12.52 -1.84 4.71
CA GLY A 201 -13.90 -1.59 5.12
C GLY A 201 -14.33 -0.12 4.99
N ARG A 202 -13.68 0.63 4.09
CA ARG A 202 -13.93 2.06 3.83
C ARG A 202 -14.47 2.29 2.42
N GLU A 203 -15.06 3.46 2.20
CA GLU A 203 -15.39 3.93 0.85
C GLU A 203 -14.16 4.59 0.18
N PRO A 204 -13.94 4.35 -1.12
CA PRO A 204 -12.86 5.01 -1.85
C PRO A 204 -13.14 6.51 -1.98
N MET A 205 -12.08 7.31 -1.95
CA MET A 205 -12.17 8.76 -2.05
C MET A 205 -11.50 9.26 -3.33
N GLY A 206 -12.16 10.18 -4.02
CA GLY A 206 -11.63 10.79 -5.24
C GLY A 206 -12.50 11.94 -5.71
N THR A 207 -11.98 12.73 -6.63
CA THR A 207 -12.74 13.77 -7.34
C THR A 207 -12.96 13.36 -8.79
N VAL A 208 -13.73 14.15 -9.52
CA VAL A 208 -13.80 14.02 -10.98
C VAL A 208 -12.43 14.26 -11.63
N PRO A 209 -12.06 13.53 -12.70
CA PRO A 209 -10.85 13.76 -13.49
C PRO A 209 -11.08 14.83 -14.58
N HIS A 210 -10.01 15.41 -15.12
CA HIS A 210 -10.10 16.39 -16.24
C HIS A 210 -10.90 15.90 -17.45
N ALA A 211 -10.94 14.59 -17.70
CA ALA A 211 -11.64 14.01 -18.85
C ALA A 211 -13.11 14.43 -18.97
N VAL A 212 -13.86 14.52 -17.86
CA VAL A 212 -15.27 14.91 -17.93
C VAL A 212 -15.43 16.38 -18.35
N PHE A 213 -14.56 17.26 -17.87
CA PHE A 213 -14.54 18.67 -18.22
C PHE A 213 -14.20 18.88 -19.69
N LEU A 214 -13.19 18.17 -20.19
CA LEU A 214 -12.77 18.21 -21.58
C LEU A 214 -13.86 17.70 -22.54
N ILE A 215 -14.55 16.61 -22.19
CA ILE A 215 -15.63 16.04 -23.01
C ILE A 215 -16.87 16.93 -23.01
N VAL A 216 -17.24 17.50 -21.86
CA VAL A 216 -18.43 18.36 -21.74
C VAL A 216 -18.18 19.77 -22.27
N GLY A 217 -16.94 20.26 -22.18
CA GLY A 217 -16.51 21.57 -22.68
C GLY A 217 -16.77 22.75 -21.74
N ASP A 218 -17.26 22.53 -20.51
CA ASP A 218 -17.49 23.60 -19.54
C ASP A 218 -17.57 23.08 -18.09
N SER A 219 -16.84 23.71 -17.16
CA SER A 219 -16.77 23.25 -15.77
C SER A 219 -18.02 23.53 -14.95
N VAL A 220 -18.75 24.60 -15.25
CA VAL A 220 -20.02 24.91 -14.55
C VAL A 220 -21.09 23.88 -14.92
N LYS A 221 -21.16 23.48 -16.19
CA LYS A 221 -22.05 22.42 -16.66
C LYS A 221 -21.73 21.08 -16.00
N VAL A 222 -20.44 20.72 -15.88
CA VAL A 222 -20.02 19.53 -15.11
C VAL A 222 -20.38 19.65 -13.64
N ALA A 223 -20.15 20.80 -13.01
CA ALA A 223 -20.45 21.02 -11.60
C ALA A 223 -21.94 20.82 -11.30
N ARG A 224 -22.84 21.36 -12.14
CA ARG A 224 -24.29 21.13 -12.04
C ARG A 224 -24.66 19.66 -12.28
N ALA A 225 -24.09 19.03 -13.31
CA ALA A 225 -24.34 17.62 -13.58
C ALA A 225 -23.86 16.70 -12.44
N TYR A 226 -22.72 16.99 -11.82
CA TYR A 226 -22.27 16.28 -10.61
C TYR A 226 -23.34 16.41 -9.52
N ASP A 227 -23.77 17.64 -9.25
CA ASP A 227 -24.74 17.94 -8.22
C ASP A 227 -26.09 17.25 -8.42
N ASP A 228 -26.56 17.17 -9.67
CA ASP A 228 -27.84 16.56 -10.05
C ASP A 228 -27.79 15.02 -10.05
N PHE A 229 -26.67 14.41 -10.44
CA PHE A 229 -26.62 12.97 -10.74
C PHE A 229 -25.92 12.12 -9.67
N MET A 230 -25.03 12.69 -8.85
CA MET A 230 -24.27 11.93 -7.86
C MET A 230 -24.98 11.90 -6.49
N PRO A 231 -24.75 10.85 -5.68
CA PRO A 231 -25.37 10.69 -4.36
C PRO A 231 -25.26 11.95 -3.48
N PRO A 232 -26.28 12.32 -2.69
CA PRO A 232 -26.28 13.56 -1.91
C PRO A 232 -25.13 13.69 -0.89
N ASP A 233 -24.61 12.56 -0.42
CA ASP A 233 -23.51 12.46 0.55
C ASP A 233 -22.11 12.57 -0.11
N ALA A 234 -22.02 12.49 -1.44
CA ALA A 234 -20.77 12.70 -2.15
C ALA A 234 -20.37 14.20 -2.10
N PRO A 235 -19.21 14.57 -1.56
CA PRO A 235 -18.80 15.97 -1.52
C PRO A 235 -18.57 16.51 -2.94
N ARG A 236 -19.19 17.64 -3.28
CA ARG A 236 -18.97 18.31 -4.57
C ARG A 236 -17.62 19.04 -4.53
N VAL A 237 -16.57 18.34 -4.94
CA VAL A 237 -15.22 18.88 -5.14
C VAL A 237 -14.90 18.91 -6.63
N ILE A 238 -14.72 20.12 -7.18
CA ILE A 238 -14.63 20.37 -8.62
C ILE A 238 -13.21 20.77 -9.03
N LEU A 239 -12.66 20.15 -10.07
CA LEU A 239 -11.38 20.59 -10.68
C LEU A 239 -11.60 21.91 -11.43
N VAL A 240 -10.71 22.88 -11.21
CA VAL A 240 -10.87 24.27 -11.71
C VAL A 240 -9.74 24.72 -12.64
N ASP A 241 -8.76 23.86 -12.90
CA ASP A 241 -7.53 24.12 -13.67
C ASP A 241 -7.59 23.53 -15.09
N THR A 242 -8.78 23.27 -15.64
CA THR A 242 -8.92 22.66 -16.98
C THR A 242 -8.87 23.67 -18.13
N PHE A 243 -9.63 24.78 -18.05
CA PHE A 243 -9.81 25.70 -19.18
C PHE A 243 -9.34 27.13 -18.88
N LYS A 244 -9.74 27.67 -17.73
CA LYS A 244 -9.48 29.05 -17.35
C LYS A 244 -8.45 29.14 -16.23
N ASP A 245 -8.12 30.37 -15.86
CA ASP A 245 -7.44 30.66 -14.61
C ASP A 245 -8.21 30.07 -13.43
N GLU A 246 -7.51 29.44 -12.50
CA GLU A 246 -8.10 28.68 -11.40
C GLU A 246 -8.95 29.55 -10.49
N THR A 247 -8.61 30.84 -10.34
CA THR A 247 -9.38 31.77 -9.52
C THR A 247 -10.67 32.18 -10.23
N GLU A 248 -10.60 32.49 -11.53
CA GLU A 248 -11.79 32.78 -12.33
C GLU A 248 -12.75 31.58 -12.35
N GLU A 249 -12.23 30.38 -12.62
CA GLU A 249 -13.04 29.17 -12.74
C GLU A 249 -13.66 28.78 -11.40
N SER A 250 -12.92 28.95 -10.29
CA SER A 250 -13.43 28.70 -8.94
C SER A 250 -14.63 29.58 -8.59
N LEU A 251 -14.60 30.87 -8.94
CA LEU A 251 -15.72 31.77 -8.71
C LEU A 251 -16.94 31.36 -9.55
N ARG A 252 -16.73 30.99 -10.82
CA ARG A 252 -17.81 30.51 -11.70
C ARG A 252 -18.52 29.27 -11.14
N VAL A 253 -17.77 28.29 -10.64
CA VAL A 253 -18.38 27.07 -10.05
C VAL A 253 -19.00 27.34 -8.68
N ALA A 254 -18.42 28.25 -7.88
CA ALA A 254 -18.96 28.67 -6.60
C ALA A 254 -20.29 29.42 -6.74
N GLU A 255 -20.41 30.33 -7.71
CA GLU A 255 -21.67 31.01 -8.04
C GLU A 255 -22.75 30.03 -8.50
N ALA A 256 -22.37 29.00 -9.26
CA ALA A 256 -23.32 28.03 -9.80
C ALA A 256 -23.88 27.04 -8.76
N LEU A 257 -23.06 26.62 -7.79
CA LEU A 257 -23.45 25.62 -6.79
C LEU A 257 -23.73 26.20 -5.39
N GLY A 258 -23.22 27.40 -5.09
CA GLY A 258 -23.40 28.08 -3.82
C GLY A 258 -22.95 27.24 -2.62
N ARG A 259 -23.87 27.04 -1.67
CA ARG A 259 -23.62 26.25 -0.44
C ARG A 259 -23.37 24.76 -0.71
N ARG A 260 -23.73 24.25 -1.89
CA ARG A 260 -23.54 22.83 -2.23
C ARG A 260 -22.12 22.52 -2.70
N LEU A 261 -21.34 23.53 -3.10
CA LEU A 261 -19.92 23.35 -3.39
C LEU A 261 -19.15 23.12 -2.11
N ALA A 262 -18.63 21.90 -1.93
CA ALA A 262 -17.82 21.54 -0.78
C ALA A 262 -16.38 22.07 -0.93
N GLY A 263 -15.84 22.04 -2.14
CA GLY A 263 -14.49 22.52 -2.40
C GLY A 263 -14.13 22.61 -3.88
N VAL A 264 -12.97 23.20 -4.15
CA VAL A 264 -12.33 23.22 -5.46
C VAL A 264 -11.01 22.46 -5.36
N ARG A 265 -10.63 21.77 -6.43
CA ARG A 265 -9.37 21.05 -6.53
C ARG A 265 -8.43 21.74 -7.52
N LEU A 266 -7.21 22.00 -7.07
CA LEU A 266 -6.11 22.50 -7.87
C LEU A 266 -5.17 21.33 -8.21
N ASP A 267 -4.99 21.04 -9.49
CA ASP A 267 -4.00 20.09 -10.02
C ASP A 267 -3.09 20.74 -11.07
N THR A 268 -2.88 22.06 -10.93
CA THR A 268 -2.23 22.94 -11.91
C THR A 268 -0.94 22.32 -12.45
N PRO A 269 -0.79 22.18 -13.78
CA PRO A 269 0.35 21.51 -14.37
C PRO A 269 1.66 22.30 -14.19
N GLY A 270 2.79 21.61 -14.26
CA GLY A 270 4.11 22.22 -14.07
C GLY A 270 4.44 23.27 -15.12
N GLU A 271 3.93 23.13 -16.34
CA GLU A 271 4.04 24.09 -17.44
C GLU A 271 3.34 25.43 -17.13
N ARG A 272 2.47 25.46 -16.12
CA ARG A 272 1.80 26.66 -15.60
C ARG A 272 2.38 27.11 -14.26
N GLY A 273 3.50 26.52 -13.83
CA GLY A 273 4.17 26.82 -12.56
C GLY A 273 3.74 25.92 -11.40
N GLY A 274 2.80 25.00 -11.62
CA GLY A 274 2.23 24.17 -10.57
C GLY A 274 1.36 24.97 -9.58
N VAL A 275 0.84 24.28 -8.56
CA VAL A 275 0.11 24.96 -7.48
C VAL A 275 1.09 25.68 -6.56
N THR A 276 1.06 27.01 -6.58
CA THR A 276 1.93 27.89 -5.77
C THR A 276 1.21 28.42 -4.51
N PRO A 277 1.94 28.79 -3.45
CA PRO A 277 1.37 29.47 -2.29
C PRO A 277 0.62 30.76 -2.65
N GLU A 278 1.11 31.53 -3.62
CA GLU A 278 0.50 32.78 -4.08
C GLU A 278 -0.87 32.52 -4.73
N LEU A 279 -0.96 31.49 -5.58
CA LEU A 279 -2.21 31.08 -6.20
C LEU A 279 -3.25 30.67 -5.15
N VAL A 280 -2.85 29.87 -4.16
CA VAL A 280 -3.76 29.43 -3.08
C VAL A 280 -4.24 30.63 -2.25
N LYS A 281 -3.35 31.56 -1.90
CA LYS A 281 -3.71 32.78 -1.16
C LYS A 281 -4.67 33.67 -1.95
N GLU A 282 -4.39 33.88 -3.23
CA GLU A 282 -5.25 34.66 -4.13
C GLU A 282 -6.64 34.02 -4.22
N LEU A 283 -6.70 32.72 -4.54
CA LEU A 283 -7.94 31.98 -4.65
C LEU A 283 -8.78 32.07 -3.37
N ARG A 284 -8.15 31.85 -2.21
CA ARG A 284 -8.83 31.96 -0.91
C ARG A 284 -9.41 33.36 -0.70
N ALA A 285 -8.60 34.40 -0.91
CA ALA A 285 -9.03 35.78 -0.74
C ALA A 285 -10.20 36.14 -1.67
N ARG A 286 -10.18 35.69 -2.93
CA ARG A 286 -11.26 35.97 -3.89
C ARG A 286 -12.54 35.22 -3.53
N LEU A 287 -12.45 33.95 -3.14
CA LEU A 287 -13.61 33.19 -2.66
C LEU A 287 -14.21 33.83 -1.40
N ASP A 288 -13.39 34.31 -0.45
CA ASP A 288 -13.87 34.98 0.76
C ASP A 288 -14.58 36.30 0.46
N GLN A 289 -14.00 37.14 -0.41
CA GLN A 289 -14.61 38.40 -0.84
C GLN A 289 -15.96 38.18 -1.54
N ALA A 290 -16.10 37.08 -2.29
CA ALA A 290 -17.34 36.68 -2.92
C ALA A 290 -18.33 35.96 -1.98
N GLY A 291 -17.98 35.78 -0.69
CA GLY A 291 -18.86 35.17 0.32
C GLY A 291 -18.83 33.64 0.37
N PHE A 292 -17.86 32.99 -0.26
CA PHE A 292 -17.68 31.55 -0.35
C PHE A 292 -16.58 31.01 0.60
N SER A 293 -16.54 31.50 1.83
CA SER A 293 -15.56 31.09 2.86
C SER A 293 -15.68 29.64 3.31
N HIS A 294 -16.81 28.97 3.03
CA HIS A 294 -16.99 27.55 3.31
C HIS A 294 -16.32 26.62 2.29
N VAL A 295 -16.02 27.11 1.09
CA VAL A 295 -15.46 26.30 -0.01
C VAL A 295 -14.03 25.93 0.32
N LYS A 296 -13.74 24.64 0.44
CA LYS A 296 -12.42 24.11 0.76
C LYS A 296 -11.49 24.09 -0.45
N ILE A 297 -10.19 24.28 -0.22
CA ILE A 297 -9.16 24.20 -1.27
C ILE A 297 -8.42 22.87 -1.14
N PHE A 298 -8.69 21.96 -2.07
CA PHE A 298 -7.99 20.68 -2.19
C PHE A 298 -6.82 20.84 -3.18
N VAL A 299 -5.63 20.38 -2.82
CA VAL A 299 -4.45 20.44 -3.71
C VAL A 299 -3.95 19.04 -4.04
N SER A 300 -3.59 18.82 -5.30
CA SER A 300 -2.85 17.62 -5.74
C SER A 300 -1.69 18.01 -6.67
N GLY A 301 -0.85 17.03 -7.01
CA GLY A 301 0.23 17.22 -7.98
C GLY A 301 1.58 17.62 -7.34
N GLY A 302 2.55 16.70 -7.39
CA GLY A 302 3.93 16.95 -6.97
C GLY A 302 4.13 17.30 -5.49
N LEU A 303 3.22 16.87 -4.61
CA LEU A 303 3.25 17.20 -3.19
C LEU A 303 4.37 16.45 -2.45
N THR A 304 5.16 17.19 -1.68
CA THR A 304 6.14 16.71 -0.70
C THR A 304 5.78 17.27 0.68
N PRO A 305 6.34 16.73 1.79
CA PRO A 305 6.10 17.27 3.13
C PRO A 305 6.35 18.79 3.23
N ASP A 306 7.41 19.31 2.60
CA ASP A 306 7.71 20.74 2.62
C ASP A 306 6.66 21.55 1.86
N ARG A 307 6.29 21.12 0.64
CA ARG A 307 5.22 21.78 -0.13
C ARG A 307 3.87 21.73 0.59
N ILE A 308 3.56 20.62 1.28
CA ILE A 308 2.32 20.53 2.08
C ILE A 308 2.32 21.64 3.14
N ARG A 309 3.40 21.81 3.91
CA ARG A 309 3.47 22.86 4.95
C ARG A 309 3.34 24.27 4.37
N GLU A 310 3.99 24.55 3.24
CA GLU A 310 3.89 25.83 2.54
C GLU A 310 2.44 26.12 2.08
N LEU A 311 1.79 25.15 1.47
CA LEU A 311 0.42 25.30 0.96
C LEU A 311 -0.62 25.40 2.08
N ILE A 312 -0.37 24.77 3.23
CA ILE A 312 -1.19 24.95 4.44
C ILE A 312 -1.16 26.40 4.91
N GLN A 313 0.02 27.00 4.99
CA GLN A 313 0.17 28.40 5.39
C GLN A 313 -0.49 29.35 4.36
N ALA A 314 -0.61 28.91 3.11
CA ALA A 314 -1.30 29.65 2.06
C ALA A 314 -2.84 29.53 2.10
N GLY A 315 -3.40 28.53 2.79
CA GLY A 315 -4.84 28.34 2.93
C GLY A 315 -5.40 27.04 2.36
N ALA A 316 -4.56 26.08 1.94
CA ALA A 316 -5.02 24.77 1.51
C ALA A 316 -5.64 23.97 2.68
N ASP A 317 -6.68 23.19 2.38
CA ASP A 317 -7.47 22.45 3.37
C ASP A 317 -7.24 20.93 3.32
N ALA A 318 -6.91 20.38 2.15
CA ALA A 318 -6.76 18.94 1.94
C ALA A 318 -5.80 18.61 0.80
N PHE A 319 -5.22 17.41 0.82
CA PHE A 319 -4.12 17.02 -0.06
C PHE A 319 -4.34 15.65 -0.70
N GLY A 320 -4.13 15.56 -2.01
CA GLY A 320 -4.05 14.31 -2.77
C GLY A 320 -2.61 13.96 -3.10
N VAL A 321 -2.00 13.08 -2.30
CA VAL A 321 -0.56 12.77 -2.40
C VAL A 321 -0.36 11.48 -3.20
N GLY A 322 0.31 11.60 -4.35
CA GLY A 322 0.59 10.50 -5.26
C GLY A 322 2.04 10.05 -5.22
N SER A 323 2.86 10.62 -6.11
CA SER A 323 4.23 10.17 -6.40
C SER A 323 5.12 10.05 -5.17
N PHE A 324 5.05 11.00 -4.24
CA PHE A 324 5.84 10.98 -3.00
C PHE A 324 5.64 9.69 -2.18
N ILE A 325 4.41 9.20 -2.08
CA ILE A 325 4.11 7.95 -1.37
C ILE A 325 4.46 6.75 -2.27
N SER A 326 3.93 6.71 -3.49
CA SER A 326 4.06 5.52 -4.35
C SER A 326 5.47 5.20 -4.81
N GLN A 327 6.33 6.22 -4.93
CA GLN A 327 7.73 6.08 -5.35
C GLN A 327 8.68 5.97 -4.15
N ALA A 328 8.16 5.90 -2.92
CA ALA A 328 8.99 5.72 -1.74
C ALA A 328 9.81 4.43 -1.86
N PRO A 329 11.13 4.47 -1.61
CA PRO A 329 11.96 3.28 -1.70
C PRO A 329 11.55 2.28 -0.61
N PRO A 330 11.58 0.96 -0.91
CA PRO A 330 11.40 -0.06 0.11
C PRO A 330 12.43 0.10 1.24
N ILE A 331 12.03 -0.27 2.47
CA ILE A 331 12.96 -0.34 3.60
C ILE A 331 13.55 -1.75 3.61
N ASP A 332 14.78 -1.88 3.11
CA ASP A 332 15.52 -3.15 3.15
C ASP A 332 15.51 -3.78 4.55
N MET A 333 15.10 -5.04 4.62
CA MET A 333 15.13 -5.85 5.83
C MET A 333 15.99 -7.10 5.59
N THR A 334 16.44 -7.74 6.66
CA THR A 334 17.19 -9.00 6.59
C THR A 334 16.62 -9.96 7.61
N LEU A 335 16.38 -11.20 7.20
CA LEU A 335 16.10 -12.32 8.08
C LEU A 335 17.41 -13.04 8.38
N ASP A 336 17.71 -13.29 9.65
CA ASP A 336 18.86 -14.10 10.05
C ASP A 336 18.48 -15.08 11.16
N LEU A 337 19.04 -16.30 11.10
CA LEU A 337 18.93 -17.27 12.20
C LEU A 337 19.74 -16.80 13.41
N LYS A 338 19.15 -16.99 14.60
CA LYS A 338 19.63 -16.53 15.90
C LYS A 338 19.84 -17.66 16.89
N GLU A 339 19.06 -18.72 16.74
CA GLU A 339 19.13 -19.95 17.53
C GLU A 339 18.89 -21.15 16.61
N VAL A 340 19.60 -22.24 16.86
CA VAL A 340 19.43 -23.55 16.20
C VAL A 340 19.44 -24.61 17.29
N ASN A 341 18.41 -25.45 17.36
CA ASN A 341 18.24 -26.43 18.45
C ASN A 341 18.33 -25.80 19.86
N GLY A 342 17.80 -24.59 20.02
CA GLY A 342 17.86 -23.82 21.28
C GLY A 342 19.26 -23.28 21.63
N VAL A 343 20.26 -23.48 20.78
CA VAL A 343 21.61 -22.95 20.97
C VAL A 343 21.74 -21.60 20.24
N PRO A 344 22.13 -20.51 20.93
CA PRO A 344 22.42 -19.23 20.29
C PRO A 344 23.53 -19.35 19.24
N VAL A 345 23.21 -19.04 17.99
CA VAL A 345 24.15 -19.04 16.85
C VAL A 345 23.81 -17.91 15.88
N ALA A 346 24.82 -17.41 15.17
CA ALA A 346 24.61 -16.38 14.16
C ALA A 346 25.76 -16.35 13.15
N LYS A 347 25.47 -15.85 11.94
CA LYS A 347 26.51 -15.56 10.95
C LYS A 347 27.40 -14.39 11.39
N ARG A 348 28.58 -14.26 10.80
CA ARG A 348 29.49 -13.12 11.02
C ARG A 348 28.76 -11.78 10.86
N GLY A 349 29.02 -10.85 11.78
CA GLY A 349 28.40 -9.53 11.83
C GLY A 349 27.02 -9.49 12.51
N ARG A 350 26.55 -10.61 13.09
CA ARG A 350 25.30 -10.69 13.86
C ARG A 350 25.56 -11.22 15.27
N ILE A 351 24.75 -10.77 16.22
CA ILE A 351 24.80 -11.19 17.63
C ILE A 351 23.99 -12.50 17.77
N PRO A 352 24.55 -13.61 18.28
CA PRO A 352 23.78 -14.83 18.54
C PRO A 352 22.67 -14.64 19.59
N GLY A 353 21.59 -15.41 19.49
CA GLY A 353 20.47 -15.41 20.45
C GLY A 353 19.39 -14.37 20.18
N ARG A 354 18.25 -14.53 20.85
CA ARG A 354 17.08 -13.62 20.77
C ARG A 354 17.43 -12.20 21.20
N ILE A 355 17.21 -11.22 20.33
CA ILE A 355 17.41 -9.80 20.64
C ILE A 355 16.11 -9.24 21.27
N PRO A 356 16.16 -8.61 22.46
CA PRO A 356 14.97 -8.06 23.08
C PRO A 356 14.43 -6.86 22.29
N ASN A 357 13.11 -6.85 22.05
CA ASN A 357 12.38 -5.67 21.61
C ASN A 357 11.04 -5.61 22.37
N PRO A 358 10.83 -4.59 23.24
CA PRO A 358 9.63 -4.48 24.06
C PRO A 358 8.35 -4.21 23.26
N LYS A 359 8.44 -3.92 21.95
CA LYS A 359 7.28 -3.77 21.05
C LYS A 359 6.81 -5.10 20.45
N LEU A 360 7.62 -6.15 20.46
CA LEU A 360 7.23 -7.46 19.91
C LEU A 360 6.07 -8.06 20.72
N ARG A 361 5.06 -8.56 20.01
CA ARG A 361 3.92 -9.29 20.57
C ARG A 361 3.79 -10.61 19.83
N LYS A 362 3.44 -11.69 20.55
CA LYS A 362 3.10 -12.96 19.89
C LYS A 362 1.80 -12.73 19.12
N VAL A 363 1.83 -13.04 17.83
CA VAL A 363 0.73 -12.81 16.88
C VAL A 363 0.28 -14.10 16.18
N MET A 364 1.07 -15.17 16.30
CA MET A 364 0.73 -16.53 15.89
C MET A 364 1.36 -17.55 16.83
#